data_AF-A0A0B1SF62-F1
#
_entry.id   AF-A0A0B1SF62-F1
#
_cell.length_a   1.000
_cell.length_b   1.000
_cell.length_c   1.000
_cell.angle_alpha   90.00
_cell.angle_beta   90.00
_cell.angle_gamma   90.00
#
_symmetry.space_group_name_H-M   'P 1'
#
loop_
_entity.id
_entity.type
_entity.pdbx_description
1 polymer ?
#
loop_
_entity_poly.entity_id
_entity_poly.type
_entity_poly.pdbx_seq_one_letter_code
_entity_poly.pdbx_strand_id
1 'polypeptide(L)'
;MFTDVPDFNTINGSCKPSEVVELIANLFKRFDYLIEKFQCYKVLTLMDSYLVVSGAPNPKPEHVADMLNVALGFVFTGRKTTAPGLNLPIRVRVGISCGPVVAGVVSHEKPRYCIFGQTVNIAKMIRSYGSPGKILLTNSVRMSVIFCISYLLPGRAVLRMLSSTDNAP
;
A
#
# COMPACT_ATOMS: atom_id res chain seq x y z
N MET A 1 3.85 -3.89 1.29
CA MET A 1 3.38 -2.58 0.77
C MET A 1 3.43 -1.57 1.89
N PHE A 2 3.90 -0.36 1.60
CA PHE A 2 3.86 0.78 2.51
C PHE A 2 3.03 1.89 1.88
N THR A 3 2.18 2.55 2.67
CA THR A 3 1.35 3.67 2.19
C THR A 3 1.49 4.87 3.10
N ASP A 4 1.20 6.05 2.57
CA ASP A 4 1.08 7.30 3.31
C ASP A 4 0.09 8.26 2.63
N VAL A 5 -0.27 9.34 3.33
CA VAL A 5 -1.16 10.40 2.82
C VAL A 5 -0.38 11.71 2.81
N PRO A 6 0.24 12.11 1.68
CA PRO A 6 1.08 13.31 1.62
C PRO A 6 0.38 14.61 2.06
N ASP A 7 -0.93 14.70 1.83
CA ASP A 7 -1.74 15.88 2.17
C ASP A 7 -2.18 15.92 3.65
N PHE A 8 -1.77 14.94 4.47
CA PHE A 8 -2.24 14.77 5.84
C PHE A 8 -1.97 16.00 6.73
N ASN A 9 -0.79 16.59 6.63
CA ASN A 9 -0.43 17.76 7.43
C ASN A 9 -1.31 18.97 7.11
N THR A 10 -1.66 19.16 5.83
CA THR A 10 -2.57 20.22 5.39
C THR A 10 -3.97 19.99 5.94
N ILE A 11 -4.46 18.75 5.88
CA ILE A 11 -5.77 18.36 6.43
C ILE A 11 -5.82 18.61 7.94
N ASN A 12 -4.77 18.20 8.67
CA ASN A 12 -4.69 18.38 10.10
C ASN A 12 -4.60 19.87 10.52
N GLY A 13 -4.05 20.74 9.67
CA GLY A 13 -3.98 22.18 9.91
C GLY A 13 -5.27 22.94 9.59
N SER A 14 -6.11 22.43 8.69
CA SER A 14 -7.33 23.12 8.23
C SER A 14 -8.64 22.59 8.84
N CYS A 15 -8.63 21.39 9.44
CA CYS A 15 -9.83 20.73 9.95
C CYS A 15 -9.82 20.64 11.48
N LYS A 16 -10.99 20.44 12.10
CA LYS A 16 -11.06 20.19 13.55
C LYS A 16 -10.50 18.80 13.87
N PRO A 17 -9.82 18.60 15.01
CA PRO A 17 -9.26 17.30 15.38
C PRO A 17 -10.29 16.15 15.36
N SER A 18 -11.54 16.41 15.78
CA SER A 18 -12.62 15.42 15.75
C SER A 18 -12.96 14.95 14.33
N GLU A 19 -13.00 15.88 13.37
CA GLU A 19 -13.30 15.58 11.96
C GLU A 19 -12.17 14.78 11.31
N VAL A 20 -10.92 15.10 11.65
CA VAL A 20 -9.73 14.37 11.18
C VAL A 20 -9.74 12.93 11.69
N VAL A 21 -10.05 12.74 12.98
CA VAL A 21 -10.12 11.39 13.58
C VAL A 21 -11.21 10.55 12.90
N GLU A 22 -12.40 11.12 12.69
CA GLU A 22 -13.51 10.43 12.02
C GLU A 22 -13.18 10.08 10.56
N LEU A 23 -12.54 11.00 9.84
CA LEU A 23 -12.08 10.80 8.46
C LEU A 23 -11.11 9.61 8.36
N ILE A 24 -10.07 9.61 9.21
CA ILE A 24 -9.07 8.55 9.23
C ILE A 24 -9.70 7.22 9.63
N ALA A 25 -10.57 7.22 10.66
CA ALA A 25 -11.24 6.01 11.12
C ALA A 25 -12.08 5.39 10.00
N ASN A 26 -12.84 6.20 9.26
CA ASN A 26 -13.64 5.75 8.11
C ASN A 26 -12.77 5.25 6.95
N LEU A 27 -11.65 5.92 6.68
CA LEU A 27 -10.70 5.50 5.65
C LEU A 27 -10.06 4.14 6.00
N PHE A 28 -9.56 3.99 7.22
CA PHE A 28 -8.93 2.76 7.69
C PHE A 28 -9.90 1.60 7.83
N LYS A 29 -11.16 1.84 8.20
CA LYS A 29 -12.21 0.82 8.16
C LYS A 29 -12.38 0.21 6.76
N ARG A 30 -12.35 1.05 5.72
CA ARG A 30 -12.43 0.58 4.33
C ARG A 30 -11.15 -0.13 3.88
N PHE A 31 -9.99 0.31 4.35
CA PHE A 31 -8.72 -0.38 4.10
C PHE A 31 -8.69 -1.76 4.74
N ASP A 32 -9.13 -1.87 5.99
CA ASP A 32 -9.17 -3.14 6.72
C ASP A 32 -10.08 -4.15 6.00
N TYR A 33 -11.24 -3.71 5.50
CA TYR A 33 -12.12 -4.54 4.66
C TYR A 33 -11.42 -5.06 3.38
N LEU A 34 -10.64 -4.21 2.70
CA LEU A 34 -9.90 -4.62 1.49
C LEU A 34 -8.80 -5.61 1.84
N ILE A 35 -8.06 -5.38 2.93
CA ILE A 35 -7.01 -6.28 3.40
C ILE A 35 -7.59 -7.67 3.68
N GLU A 36 -8.71 -7.73 4.40
CA GLU A 36 -9.39 -8.99 4.72
C GLU A 36 -9.90 -9.71 3.47
N LYS A 37 -10.53 -8.98 2.54
CA LYS A 37 -11.05 -9.53 1.28
C LYS A 37 -9.97 -10.23 0.44
N PHE A 38 -8.76 -9.68 0.41
CA PHE A 38 -7.63 -10.24 -0.34
C PHE A 38 -6.68 -11.08 0.54
N GLN A 39 -7.11 -11.45 1.75
CA GLN A 39 -6.34 -12.27 2.70
C GLN A 39 -4.91 -11.74 2.94
N CYS A 40 -4.75 -10.42 2.90
CA CYS A 40 -3.50 -9.76 3.27
C CYS A 40 -3.43 -9.59 4.78
N TYR A 41 -2.24 -9.34 5.31
CA TYR A 41 -2.03 -9.13 6.74
C TYR A 41 -1.61 -7.69 7.04
N LYS A 42 -2.33 -7.04 7.96
CA LYS A 42 -2.01 -5.71 8.48
C LYS A 42 -0.95 -5.81 9.56
N VAL A 43 0.22 -5.24 9.30
CA VAL A 43 1.37 -5.32 10.23
C VAL A 43 1.34 -4.17 11.22
N LEU A 44 1.19 -2.94 10.70
CA LEU A 44 1.31 -1.74 11.50
C LEU A 44 0.53 -0.59 10.87
N THR A 45 -0.05 0.23 11.73
CA THR A 45 -0.56 1.56 11.40
C THR A 45 0.23 2.56 12.23
N LEU A 46 0.78 3.58 11.58
CA LEU A 46 1.59 4.62 12.20
C LEU A 46 1.14 5.96 11.62
N MET A 47 0.38 6.73 12.40
CA MET A 47 -0.23 7.99 11.95
C MET A 47 -1.06 7.80 10.66
N ASP A 48 -0.61 8.40 9.55
CA ASP A 48 -1.22 8.34 8.22
C ASP A 48 -0.71 7.15 7.37
N SER A 49 0.26 6.41 7.91
CA SER A 49 0.96 5.36 7.21
C SER A 49 0.41 3.97 7.52
N TYR A 50 0.34 3.12 6.49
CA TYR A 50 -0.17 1.75 6.58
C TYR A 50 0.86 0.76 6.03
N LEU A 51 1.18 -0.26 6.83
CA LEU A 51 2.07 -1.36 6.43
C LEU A 51 1.26 -2.66 6.32
N VAL A 52 1.21 -3.18 5.10
CA VAL A 52 0.48 -4.41 4.75
C VAL A 52 1.45 -5.39 4.10
N VAL A 53 1.36 -6.67 4.46
CA VAL A 53 2.10 -7.76 3.83
C VAL A 53 1.13 -8.76 3.21
N SER A 54 1.58 -9.46 2.17
CA SER A 54 0.91 -10.64 1.63
C SER A 54 1.95 -11.73 1.40
N GLY A 55 1.56 -12.98 1.61
CA GLY A 55 2.46 -14.14 1.64
C GLY A 55 3.14 -14.37 3.00
N ALA A 56 2.77 -13.60 4.02
CA ALA A 56 3.12 -13.83 5.43
C ALA A 56 1.93 -13.40 6.30
N PRO A 57 1.59 -14.11 7.39
CA PRO A 57 2.29 -15.28 7.94
C PRO A 57 2.13 -16.56 7.11
N ASN A 58 1.06 -16.65 6.31
CA ASN A 58 0.81 -17.81 5.47
C ASN A 58 1.35 -17.57 4.05
N PRO A 59 2.26 -18.41 3.54
CA PRO A 59 2.72 -18.33 2.15
C PRO A 59 1.57 -18.52 1.18
N LYS A 60 1.48 -17.67 0.16
CA LYS A 60 0.48 -17.75 -0.92
C LYS A 60 1.15 -17.44 -2.25
N PRO A 61 0.93 -18.21 -3.33
CA PRO A 61 1.54 -17.93 -4.64
C PRO A 61 1.01 -16.64 -5.29
N GLU A 62 -0.26 -16.31 -5.07
CA GLU A 62 -0.91 -15.12 -5.63
C GLU A 62 -0.66 -13.84 -4.83
N HIS A 63 0.23 -13.89 -3.83
CA HIS A 63 0.44 -12.82 -2.86
C HIS A 63 0.73 -11.45 -3.51
N VAL A 64 1.43 -11.44 -4.65
CA VAL A 64 1.73 -10.23 -5.41
C VAL A 64 0.48 -9.65 -6.07
N ALA A 65 -0.37 -10.50 -6.66
CA ALA A 65 -1.61 -10.08 -7.32
C ALA A 65 -2.61 -9.51 -6.31
N ASP A 66 -2.78 -10.20 -5.17
CA ASP A 66 -3.63 -9.73 -4.07
C ASP A 66 -3.16 -8.38 -3.53
N MET A 67 -1.85 -8.22 -3.32
CA MET A 67 -1.29 -6.96 -2.84
C MET A 67 -1.52 -5.81 -3.83
N LEU A 68 -1.46 -6.07 -5.14
CA LEU A 68 -1.76 -5.06 -6.17
C LEU A 68 -3.24 -4.68 -6.17
N ASN A 69 -4.14 -5.64 -5.99
CA ASN A 69 -5.57 -5.39 -5.88
C ASN A 69 -5.89 -4.54 -4.64
N VAL A 70 -5.27 -4.83 -3.49
CA VAL A 70 -5.38 -4.00 -2.28
C VAL A 70 -4.87 -2.59 -2.54
N ALA A 71 -3.70 -2.45 -3.18
CA ALA A 71 -3.11 -1.15 -3.50
C ALA A 71 -4.01 -0.30 -4.39
N LEU A 72 -4.61 -0.89 -5.43
CA LEU A 72 -5.59 -0.23 -6.29
C LEU A 72 -6.84 0.18 -5.49
N GLY A 73 -7.34 -0.70 -4.63
CA GLY A 73 -8.46 -0.43 -3.74
C GLY A 73 -8.19 0.74 -2.79
N PHE A 74 -6.97 0.87 -2.27
CA PHE A 74 -6.58 1.97 -1.38
C PHE A 74 -6.60 3.32 -2.09
N VAL A 75 -5.98 3.40 -3.28
CA VAL A 75 -5.98 4.62 -4.09
C VAL A 75 -7.40 5.02 -4.48
N PHE A 76 -8.23 4.06 -4.89
CA PHE A 76 -9.63 4.33 -5.25
C PHE A 76 -10.47 4.78 -4.06
N THR A 77 -10.29 4.14 -2.91
CA THR A 77 -10.98 4.51 -1.66
C THR A 77 -10.58 5.90 -1.19
N GLY A 78 -9.29 6.24 -1.29
CA GLY A 78 -8.79 7.58 -1.03
C GLY A 78 -9.48 8.62 -1.93
N ARG A 79 -9.52 8.38 -3.25
CA ARG A 79 -10.19 9.29 -4.20
C ARG A 79 -11.68 9.47 -3.93
N LYS A 80 -12.36 8.45 -3.40
CA LYS A 80 -13.78 8.51 -3.01
C LYS A 80 -14.02 9.18 -1.67
N THR A 81 -12.98 9.40 -0.88
CA THR A 81 -13.08 9.96 0.46
C THR A 81 -12.62 11.42 0.39
N THR A 82 -13.52 12.33 0.69
CA THR A 82 -13.24 13.77 0.67
C THR A 82 -12.89 14.23 2.07
N ALA A 83 -11.82 15.03 2.20
CA ALA A 83 -11.48 15.64 3.47
C ALA A 83 -12.52 16.72 3.83
N PRO A 84 -13.11 16.68 5.05
CA PRO A 84 -13.97 17.75 5.54
C PRO A 84 -13.20 19.08 5.54
N GLY A 85 -13.89 20.21 5.35
CA GLY A 85 -13.29 21.54 5.34
C GLY A 85 -12.55 21.94 4.04
N LEU A 86 -11.78 21.02 3.43
CA LEU A 86 -11.03 21.29 2.19
C LEU A 86 -11.79 20.92 0.91
N ASN A 87 -12.80 20.04 1.00
CA ASN A 87 -13.52 19.49 -0.17
C ASN A 87 -12.60 18.86 -1.22
N LEU A 88 -11.43 18.39 -0.82
CA LEU A 88 -10.45 17.74 -1.69
C LEU A 88 -10.43 16.21 -1.46
N PRO A 89 -10.24 15.40 -2.51
CA PRO A 89 -10.10 13.96 -2.38
C PRO A 89 -8.78 13.59 -1.71
N ILE A 90 -8.80 12.55 -0.87
CA ILE A 90 -7.58 12.04 -0.22
C ILE A 90 -6.72 11.32 -1.26
N ARG A 91 -5.50 11.81 -1.46
CA ARG A 91 -4.53 11.18 -2.36
C ARG A 91 -3.61 10.26 -1.57
N VAL A 92 -3.92 8.96 -1.62
CA VAL A 92 -3.06 7.93 -1.01
C VAL A 92 -1.90 7.62 -1.94
N ARG A 93 -0.71 7.55 -1.38
CA ARG A 93 0.50 7.12 -2.10
C ARG A 93 0.92 5.74 -1.60
N VAL A 94 1.34 4.90 -2.54
CA VAL A 94 1.62 3.49 -2.28
C VAL A 94 2.96 3.09 -2.86
N GLY A 95 3.79 2.40 -2.07
CA GLY A 95 5.03 1.75 -2.50
C GLY A 95 4.96 0.24 -2.26
N ILE A 96 5.28 -0.56 -3.28
CA ILE A 96 5.28 -2.02 -3.19
C ILE A 96 6.63 -2.59 -3.63
N SER A 97 7.16 -3.48 -2.80
CA SER A 97 8.32 -4.30 -3.11
C SER A 97 8.01 -5.76 -2.78
N CYS A 98 8.62 -6.67 -3.54
CA CYS A 98 8.55 -8.12 -3.36
C CYS A 98 9.98 -8.66 -3.16
N GLY A 99 10.13 -9.63 -2.26
CA GLY A 99 11.40 -10.26 -1.90
C GLY A 99 11.34 -10.95 -0.54
N PRO A 100 12.45 -11.55 -0.11
CA PRO A 100 12.53 -12.24 1.18
C PRO A 100 12.36 -11.27 2.35
N VAL A 101 11.60 -11.69 3.36
CA VAL A 101 11.37 -10.94 4.60
C VAL A 101 11.49 -11.87 5.79
N VAL A 102 11.89 -11.31 6.93
CA VAL A 102 11.87 -12.00 8.22
C VAL A 102 10.67 -11.47 8.99
N ALA A 103 9.81 -12.37 9.45
CA ALA A 103 8.66 -12.00 10.25
C ALA A 103 8.64 -12.78 11.57
N GLY A 104 8.17 -12.14 12.63
CA GLY A 104 8.10 -12.75 13.94
C GLY A 104 7.32 -11.90 14.94
N VAL A 105 6.96 -12.50 16.06
CA VAL A 105 6.29 -11.80 17.16
C VAL A 105 7.35 -11.23 18.09
N VAL A 106 7.28 -9.92 18.32
CA VAL A 106 8.18 -9.18 19.21
C VAL A 106 7.41 -8.75 20.45
N SER A 107 8.06 -8.80 21.61
CA SER A 107 7.55 -8.49 22.96
C SER A 107 6.72 -9.59 23.62
N HIS A 108 6.99 -9.81 24.91
CA HIS A 108 6.27 -10.77 25.76
C HIS A 108 4.97 -10.20 26.32
N GLU A 109 4.92 -8.92 26.71
CA GLU A 109 3.73 -8.32 27.33
C GLU A 109 2.69 -7.86 26.30
N LYS A 110 3.16 -7.41 25.13
CA LYS A 110 2.30 -6.91 24.03
C LYS A 110 2.81 -7.48 22.71
N PRO A 111 2.51 -8.76 22.41
CA PRO A 111 3.01 -9.41 21.21
C PRO A 111 2.58 -8.64 19.96
N ARG A 112 3.58 -8.15 19.21
CA ARG A 112 3.37 -7.47 17.93
C ARG A 112 4.01 -8.27 16.84
N TYR A 113 3.24 -8.57 15.79
CA TYR A 113 3.79 -9.16 14.59
C TYR A 113 4.60 -8.10 13.84
N CYS A 114 5.91 -8.30 13.78
CA CYS A 114 6.84 -7.39 13.14
C CYS A 114 7.46 -8.06 11.91
N ILE A 115 7.75 -7.24 10.89
CA ILE A 115 8.40 -7.67 9.66
C ILE A 115 9.63 -6.81 9.43
N PHE A 116 10.73 -7.49 9.16
CA PHE A 116 12.05 -6.92 8.94
C PHE A 116 12.61 -7.39 7.59
N GLY A 117 13.58 -6.64 7.08
CA GLY A 117 14.31 -7.00 5.88
C GLY A 117 14.45 -5.86 4.89
N GLN A 118 15.35 -6.06 3.94
CA GLN A 118 15.67 -5.07 2.91
C GLN A 118 14.44 -4.73 2.05
N THR A 119 13.58 -5.71 1.76
CA THR A 119 12.34 -5.51 1.00
C THR A 119 11.39 -4.51 1.66
N VAL A 120 11.29 -4.50 3.00
CA VAL A 120 10.46 -3.54 3.74
C VAL A 120 11.05 -2.13 3.62
N ASN A 121 12.37 -2.00 3.77
CA ASN A 121 13.07 -0.72 3.64
C ASN A 121 12.96 -0.16 2.22
N ILE A 122 13.10 -0.99 1.19
CA ILE A 122 12.91 -0.60 -0.21
C ILE A 122 11.46 -0.15 -0.44
N ALA A 123 10.46 -0.90 0.05
CA ALA A 123 9.05 -0.51 -0.07
C ALA A 123 8.77 0.86 0.60
N LYS A 124 9.38 1.11 1.76
CA LYS A 124 9.30 2.41 2.44
C LYS A 124 9.98 3.51 1.63
N MET A 125 11.14 3.23 1.04
CA MET A 125 11.91 4.19 0.25
C MET A 125 11.19 4.59 -1.05
N ILE A 126 10.75 3.61 -1.86
CA ILE A 126 10.08 3.89 -3.14
C ILE A 126 8.77 4.65 -2.94
N ARG A 127 8.04 4.39 -1.84
CA ARG A 127 6.86 5.19 -1.50
C ARG A 127 7.23 6.67 -1.40
N SER A 128 8.34 7.05 -0.74
CA SER A 128 8.75 8.45 -0.65
C SER A 128 8.98 9.11 -2.01
N TYR A 129 9.45 8.35 -3.01
CA TYR A 129 9.67 8.83 -4.38
C TYR A 129 8.38 8.88 -5.23
N GLY A 130 7.29 8.24 -4.79
CA GLY A 130 6.03 8.25 -5.51
C GLY A 130 5.33 9.61 -5.47
N SER A 131 4.60 9.95 -6.53
CA SER A 131 3.68 11.11 -6.51
C SER A 131 2.39 10.78 -5.75
N PRO A 132 1.70 11.79 -5.16
CA PRO A 132 0.41 11.59 -4.50
C PRO A 132 -0.62 10.93 -5.43
N GLY A 133 -1.38 9.95 -4.93
CA GLY A 133 -2.43 9.27 -5.70
C GLY A 133 -1.93 8.25 -6.73
N LYS A 134 -0.63 7.90 -6.70
CA LYS A 134 0.00 6.90 -7.56
C LYS A 134 0.56 5.74 -6.74
N ILE A 135 0.73 4.61 -7.44
CA ILE A 135 1.36 3.40 -6.92
C ILE A 135 2.73 3.27 -7.59
N LEU A 136 3.79 3.13 -6.80
CA LEU A 136 5.14 2.86 -7.29
C LEU A 136 5.58 1.45 -6.92
N LEU A 137 6.19 0.76 -7.87
CA LEU A 137 6.52 -0.66 -7.77
C LEU A 137 8.01 -0.86 -8.06
N THR A 138 8.63 -1.81 -7.38
CA THR A 138 9.97 -2.27 -7.75
C THR A 138 9.93 -3.17 -8.97
N ASN A 139 11.08 -3.29 -9.65
CA ASN A 139 11.25 -4.28 -10.73
C ASN A 139 10.97 -5.72 -10.25
N SER A 140 11.24 -6.05 -8.99
CA SER A 140 10.92 -7.39 -8.45
C SER A 140 9.43 -7.70 -8.46
N VAL A 141 8.57 -6.72 -8.15
CA VAL A 141 7.11 -6.87 -8.27
C VAL A 141 6.72 -7.05 -9.74
N ARG A 142 7.27 -6.20 -10.63
CA ARG A 142 7.00 -6.27 -12.07
C ARG A 142 7.32 -7.65 -12.66
N MET A 143 8.48 -8.20 -12.33
CA MET A 143 8.90 -9.53 -12.79
C MET A 143 8.01 -10.63 -12.23
N SER A 144 7.63 -10.55 -10.96
CA SER A 144 6.74 -11.54 -10.32
C SER A 144 5.36 -11.58 -10.98
N VAL A 145 4.82 -10.41 -11.38
CA VAL A 145 3.55 -10.31 -12.09
C VAL A 145 3.66 -10.87 -13.51
N ILE A 146 4.73 -10.53 -14.24
CA ILE A 146 4.95 -11.06 -15.60
C ILE A 146 5.08 -12.58 -15.55
N PHE A 147 5.81 -13.12 -14.58
CA PHE A 147 5.92 -14.57 -14.39
C PHE A 147 4.53 -15.18 -14.10
N CYS A 148 3.77 -14.61 -13.18
CA CYS A 148 2.43 -15.10 -12.86
C CYS A 148 1.47 -15.05 -14.06
N ILE A 149 1.47 -13.94 -14.82
CA ILE A 149 0.63 -13.77 -16.03
C ILE A 149 1.05 -14.72 -17.14
N SER A 150 2.35 -14.90 -17.38
CA SER A 150 2.85 -15.85 -18.40
C SER A 150 2.50 -17.30 -18.08
N TYR A 151 2.38 -17.67 -16.80
CA TYR A 151 1.94 -19.01 -16.39
C TYR A 151 0.41 -19.17 -16.38
N LEU A 152 -0.36 -18.10 -16.12
CA LEU A 152 -1.82 -18.16 -16.04
C LEU A 152 -2.54 -17.86 -17.36
N LEU A 153 -1.93 -17.13 -18.29
CA LEU A 153 -2.52 -16.76 -19.57
C LEU A 153 -1.45 -16.73 -20.67
N PRO A 154 -1.27 -17.79 -21.48
CA PRO A 154 -0.60 -17.67 -22.75
C PRO A 154 -1.49 -16.82 -23.68
N GLY A 155 -1.29 -15.49 -23.65
CA GLY A 155 -1.70 -14.62 -24.76
C GLY A 155 -2.58 -13.39 -24.50
N ARG A 156 -2.80 -12.86 -23.28
CA ARG A 156 -3.52 -11.56 -23.16
C ARG A 156 -3.04 -10.59 -22.06
N ALA A 157 -2.92 -9.33 -22.51
CA ALA A 157 -2.89 -8.05 -21.81
C ALA A 157 -1.73 -7.78 -20.84
N VAL A 158 -0.66 -7.21 -21.40
CA VAL A 158 0.42 -6.52 -20.66
C VAL A 158 -0.17 -5.29 -19.97
N LEU A 159 -0.17 -5.30 -18.63
CA LEU A 159 -0.34 -4.09 -17.82
C LEU A 159 0.77 -3.11 -18.20
N ARG A 160 0.45 -2.10 -19.03
CA ARG A 160 1.38 -1.04 -19.41
C ARG A 160 1.62 -0.15 -18.20
N MET A 161 2.65 -0.49 -17.43
CA MET A 161 3.11 0.33 -16.31
C MET A 161 4.20 1.25 -16.81
N LEU A 162 3.92 2.55 -16.76
CA LEU A 162 4.84 3.62 -17.17
C LEU A 162 6.12 3.52 -16.32
N SER A 163 7.21 3.10 -16.95
CA SER A 163 8.55 3.31 -16.41
C SER A 163 8.82 4.81 -16.39
N SER A 164 9.36 5.30 -15.28
CA SER A 164 9.83 6.68 -15.12
C SER A 164 11.10 6.99 -15.95
N THR A 165 11.23 6.38 -17.13
CA THR A 165 12.33 6.60 -18.09
C THR A 165 11.89 7.34 -19.34
N ASP A 166 10.60 7.64 -19.52
CA ASP A 166 10.08 8.37 -20.68
C ASP A 166 10.09 9.90 -20.51
N ASN A 167 10.84 10.42 -19.53
CA ASN A 167 11.14 11.85 -19.40
C ASN A 167 12.62 12.04 -19.05
N ALA A 168 13.47 11.90 -20.06
CA ALA A 168 14.73 12.62 -20.16
C ALA A 168 14.71 13.33 -21.53
N PRO A 169 15.21 14.56 -21.62
CA PRO A 169 14.89 15.53 -22.67
C PRO A 169 15.29 15.11 -24.09
#